data_AF-A0A2D9CD46-F1
#
_entry.id   AF-A0A2D9CD46-F1
#
_cell.length_a   1.000
_cell.length_b   1.000
_cell.length_c   1.000
_cell.angle_alpha   90.00
_cell.angle_beta   90.00
_cell.angle_gamma   90.00
#
_symmetry.space_group_name_H-M   'P 1'
#
loop_
_entity.id
_entity.type
_entity.pdbx_description
1 polymer ?
#
loop_
_entity_poly.entity_id
_entity_poly.type
_entity_poly.pdbx_seq_one_letter_code
_entity_poly.pdbx_strand_id
1 'polypeptide(L)'
;MDDFYFYVWEEVEEAVNTIVTELESFPDLKYVYGIPRGGVVLATMISYRTELEYLQTFQQAEANKSETLIVDDICDSGITLKMICKDHMYTTATMVNEDNP
;
A
#
# COMPACT_ATOMS: atom_id res chain seq x y z
N MET A 1 -4.12 24.82 -13.69
CA MET A 1 -2.83 25.47 -13.40
C MET A 1 -2.81 25.80 -11.91
N ASP A 2 -2.38 24.90 -11.05
CA ASP A 2 -1.46 23.77 -11.29
C ASP A 2 -2.18 22.41 -11.45
N ASP A 3 -1.87 21.70 -12.54
CA ASP A 3 -2.44 20.37 -12.86
C ASP A 3 -1.53 19.23 -12.38
N PHE A 4 -0.54 19.55 -11.53
CA PHE A 4 0.47 18.62 -11.04
C PHE A 4 0.71 18.84 -9.55
N TYR A 5 0.53 17.78 -8.78
CA TYR A 5 0.99 17.70 -7.40
C TYR A 5 2.34 16.99 -7.36
N PHE A 6 3.35 17.67 -6.83
CA PHE A 6 4.69 17.11 -6.65
C PHE A 6 4.88 16.79 -5.17
N TYR A 7 5.15 15.53 -4.87
CA TYR A 7 5.49 15.09 -3.52
C TYR A 7 7.00 15.15 -3.31
N VAL A 8 7.41 15.71 -2.18
CA VAL A 8 8.78 15.58 -1.68
C VAL A 8 8.92 14.31 -0.84
N TRP A 9 10.16 13.82 -0.67
CA TRP A 9 10.42 12.60 0.10
C TRP A 9 9.92 12.67 1.54
N GLU A 10 9.93 13.84 2.16
CA GLU A 10 9.40 14.04 3.52
C GLU A 10 7.90 13.69 3.60
N GLU A 11 7.09 14.11 2.63
CA GLU A 11 5.66 13.79 2.56
C GLU A 11 5.43 12.29 2.33
N VAL A 12 6.28 11.64 1.52
CA VAL A 12 6.26 10.18 1.35
C VAL A 12 6.58 9.48 2.67
N GLU A 13 7.56 9.98 3.42
CA GLU A 13 7.92 9.42 4.72
C GLU A 13 6.81 9.59 5.76
N GLU A 14 6.14 10.74 5.78
CA GLU A 14 4.99 11.02 6.63
C GLU A 14 3.80 10.11 6.30
N ALA A 15 3.51 9.90 5.02
CA ALA A 15 2.49 8.97 4.58
C ALA A 15 2.79 7.54 5.05
N VAL A 16 4.03 7.07 4.88
CA VAL A 16 4.45 5.75 5.38
C VAL A 16 4.32 5.68 6.90
N ASN A 17 4.71 6.72 7.64
CA ASN A 17 4.57 6.72 9.10
C ASN A 17 3.11 6.62 9.54
N THR A 18 2.22 7.34 8.85
CA THR A 18 0.77 7.27 9.09
C THR A 18 0.25 5.87 8.86
N ILE A 19 0.60 5.25 7.72
CA ILE A 19 0.23 3.86 7.42
C ILE A 19 0.74 2.93 8.52
N VAL A 20 2.02 3.03 8.90
CA VAL A 20 2.62 2.17 9.93
C VAL A 20 1.91 2.30 11.28
N THR A 21 1.52 3.51 11.69
CA THR A 21 0.72 3.71 12.91
C THR A 21 -0.66 3.05 12.80
N GLU A 22 -1.33 3.16 11.66
CA GLU A 22 -2.63 2.51 11.47
C GLU A 22 -2.54 0.98 11.49
N LEU A 23 -1.41 0.40 11.05
CA LEU A 23 -1.18 -1.04 11.07
C LEU A 23 -1.21 -1.66 12.47
N GLU A 24 -1.05 -0.89 13.54
CA GLU A 24 -1.23 -1.37 14.92
C GLU A 24 -2.64 -1.93 15.17
N SER A 25 -3.64 -1.49 14.39
CA SER A 25 -5.01 -1.99 14.45
C SER A 25 -5.25 -3.28 13.64
N PHE A 26 -4.22 -3.78 12.94
CA PHE A 26 -4.28 -4.95 12.05
C PHE A 26 -3.24 -6.01 12.45
N PRO A 27 -3.36 -6.63 13.64
CA PRO A 27 -2.35 -7.52 14.21
C PRO A 27 -2.15 -8.83 13.42
N ASP A 28 -3.10 -9.19 12.55
CA ASP A 28 -3.05 -10.42 11.74
C ASP A 28 -2.22 -10.25 10.45
N LEU A 29 -1.80 -9.02 10.11
CA LEU A 29 -0.95 -8.78 8.95
C LEU A 29 0.47 -9.27 9.23
N LYS A 30 1.01 -10.00 8.26
CA LYS A 30 2.36 -10.57 8.29
C LYS A 30 3.20 -10.19 7.07
N TYR A 31 2.53 -9.76 6.01
CA TYR A 31 3.13 -9.53 4.72
C TYR A 31 2.76 -8.17 4.15
N VAL A 32 3.63 -7.63 3.31
CA VAL A 32 3.34 -6.45 2.49
C VAL A 32 3.74 -6.71 1.04
N TYR A 33 2.90 -6.29 0.10
CA TYR A 33 3.15 -6.35 -1.33
C TYR A 33 2.85 -5.00 -1.98
N GLY A 34 3.84 -4.45 -2.68
CA GLY A 34 3.70 -3.21 -3.43
C GLY A 34 3.32 -3.50 -4.88
N ILE A 35 2.24 -2.90 -5.36
CA ILE A 35 1.84 -3.00 -6.78
C ILE A 35 2.93 -2.35 -7.65
N PRO A 36 3.57 -3.08 -8.58
CA PRO A 36 4.58 -2.49 -9.42
C PRO A 36 3.96 -1.49 -10.40
N ARG A 37 4.52 -0.29 -10.58
CA ARG A 37 5.82 0.18 -10.06
C ARG A 37 5.71 1.08 -8.82
N GLY A 38 4.59 1.80 -8.67
CA GLY A 38 4.42 2.87 -7.69
C GLY A 38 4.48 2.38 -6.23
N GLY A 39 3.75 1.31 -5.93
CA GLY A 39 3.71 0.72 -4.58
C GLY A 39 5.01 0.08 -4.09
N VAL A 40 6.01 -0.17 -4.95
CA VAL A 40 7.25 -0.90 -4.57
C VAL A 40 8.05 -0.14 -3.52
N VAL A 41 8.19 1.17 -3.68
CA VAL A 41 8.95 2.00 -2.73
C VAL A 41 8.24 2.04 -1.39
N LEU A 42 6.93 2.26 -1.38
CA LEU A 42 6.12 2.29 -0.17
C LEU A 42 6.16 0.95 0.57
N ALA A 43 5.94 -0.16 -0.12
CA ALA A 43 6.01 -1.49 0.47
C ALA A 43 7.39 -1.81 1.05
N THR A 44 8.46 -1.36 0.38
CA THR A 44 9.84 -1.50 0.88
C THR A 44 10.03 -0.72 2.19
N MET A 45 9.58 0.54 2.23
CA MET A 45 9.70 1.39 3.41
C MET A 45 8.86 0.87 4.58
N ILE A 46 7.64 0.40 4.32
CA ILE A 46 6.76 -0.19 5.32
C ILE A 46 7.39 -1.48 5.88
N SER A 47 7.86 -2.39 5.02
CA SER A 47 8.54 -3.62 5.46
C SER A 47 9.77 -3.31 6.32
N TYR A 48 10.56 -2.29 5.95
CA TYR A 48 11.72 -1.89 6.73
C TYR A 48 11.38 -1.30 8.11
N ARG A 49 10.25 -0.59 8.23
CA ARG A 49 9.80 0.06 9.47
C ARG A 49 8.95 -0.84 10.37
N THR A 50 8.58 -2.03 9.89
CA THR A 50 7.71 -2.99 10.60
C THR A 50 8.36 -4.37 10.62
N GLU A 51 7.64 -5.36 11.14
CA GLU A 51 8.01 -6.78 11.04
C GLU A 51 7.35 -7.47 9.83
N LEU A 52 6.63 -6.73 8.98
CA LEU A 52 5.95 -7.30 7.80
C LEU A 52 6.98 -7.75 6.75
N GLU A 53 6.89 -9.00 6.32
CA GLU A 53 7.75 -9.54 5.28
C GLU A 53 7.33 -9.02 3.89
N TYR A 54 8.29 -8.48 3.13
CA TYR A 54 8.08 -8.00 1.78
C TYR A 54 7.94 -9.17 0.79
N LEU A 55 6.77 -9.29 0.16
CA LEU A 55 6.52 -10.28 -0.88
C LEU A 55 6.99 -9.75 -2.24
N GLN A 56 7.70 -10.59 -2.99
CA GLN A 56 8.30 -10.19 -4.26
C GLN A 56 7.36 -10.39 -5.45
N THR A 57 6.34 -11.25 -5.30
CA THR A 57 5.42 -11.61 -6.39
C THR A 57 3.98 -11.53 -5.92
N PHE A 58 3.08 -11.20 -6.85
CA PHE A 58 1.65 -11.17 -6.57
C PHE A 58 1.11 -12.57 -6.20
N GLN A 59 1.70 -13.64 -6.75
CA GLN A 59 1.32 -15.01 -6.42
C GLN A 59 1.52 -15.34 -4.93
N GLN A 60 2.56 -14.77 -4.30
CA GLN A 60 2.75 -14.91 -2.86
C GLN A 60 1.69 -14.13 -2.09
N ALA A 61 1.31 -12.94 -2.57
CA ALA A 61 0.24 -12.16 -1.95
C ALA A 61 -1.11 -12.89 -2.02
N GLU A 62 -1.44 -13.48 -3.18
CA GLU A 62 -2.63 -14.31 -3.36
C GLU A 62 -2.67 -15.53 -2.44
N ALA A 63 -1.52 -16.19 -2.25
CA ALA A 63 -1.42 -17.33 -1.35
C ALA A 63 -1.66 -16.94 0.12
N ASN A 64 -1.42 -15.68 0.50
CA ASN A 64 -1.47 -15.18 1.87
C ASN A 64 -2.45 -13.99 2.02
N LYS A 65 -3.52 -13.98 1.22
CA LYS A 65 -4.36 -12.78 1.00
C LYS A 65 -4.90 -12.09 2.25
N SER A 66 -5.32 -12.85 3.27
CA SER A 66 -5.87 -12.30 4.51
C SER A 66 -4.83 -11.71 5.46
N GLU A 67 -3.55 -12.02 5.23
CA GLU A 67 -2.42 -11.61 6.07
C GLU A 67 -1.50 -10.62 5.32
N THR A 68 -1.89 -10.21 4.11
CA THR A 68 -1.09 -9.35 3.23
C THR A 68 -1.70 -7.96 3.08
N LEU A 69 -0.90 -6.94 3.38
CA LEU A 69 -1.17 -5.55 3.01
C LEU A 69 -0.79 -5.34 1.54
N ILE A 70 -1.73 -4.88 0.72
CA ILE A 70 -1.45 -4.44 -0.65
C ILE A 70 -1.31 -2.92 -0.65
N VAL A 71 -0.21 -2.40 -1.21
CA VAL A 71 0.02 -0.95 -1.28
C VAL A 71 0.25 -0.45 -2.69
N ASP A 72 -0.22 0.76 -2.95
CA ASP A 72 0.04 1.53 -4.17
C ASP A 72 0.30 2.99 -3.84
N ASP A 73 0.98 3.73 -4.72
CA ASP A 73 1.24 5.16 -4.49
C ASP A 73 -0.01 6.02 -4.70
N ILE A 74 -0.84 5.70 -5.70
CA ILE A 74 -2.03 6.49 -6.04
C ILE A 74 -3.22 5.58 -6.34
N CYS A 75 -4.33 5.79 -5.63
CA CYS A 75 -5.64 5.31 -6.03
C CYS A 75 -6.44 6.44 -6.68
N ASP A 76 -6.38 6.52 -8.01
CA ASP A 76 -7.18 7.44 -8.82
C ASP A 76 -8.58 6.81 -9.07
N SER A 77 -8.77 6.03 -10.13
CA SER A 77 -10.08 5.42 -10.45
C SER A 77 -10.52 4.23 -9.57
N GLY A 78 -9.66 3.75 -8.68
CA GLY A 78 -9.85 2.52 -7.89
C GLY A 78 -9.96 1.22 -8.71
N ILE A 79 -9.76 1.26 -10.04
CA ILE A 79 -9.86 0.09 -10.93
C ILE A 79 -8.76 -0.93 -10.61
N THR A 80 -7.54 -0.48 -10.34
CA THR A 80 -6.40 -1.35 -9.98
C THR A 80 -6.72 -2.18 -8.73
N LEU A 81 -7.18 -1.52 -7.67
CA LEU A 81 -7.62 -2.18 -6.44
C LEU A 81 -8.84 -3.08 -6.67
N LYS A 82 -9.82 -2.67 -7.47
CA LYS A 82 -10.97 -3.53 -7.83
C LYS A 82 -10.57 -4.76 -8.65
N MET A 83 -9.53 -4.67 -9.47
CA MET A 83 -9.03 -5.81 -10.26
C MET A 83 -8.27 -6.81 -9.40
N ILE A 84 -7.53 -6.32 -8.41
CA ILE A 84 -6.67 -7.12 -7.52
C ILE A 84 -7.48 -7.68 -6.34
N CYS A 85 -8.34 -6.86 -5.72
CA CYS A 85 -9.08 -7.18 -4.51
C CYS A 85 -10.53 -7.60 -4.79
N LYS A 86 -10.79 -8.33 -5.88
CA LYS A 86 -12.15 -8.72 -6.34
C LYS A 86 -13.01 -9.38 -5.25
N ASP A 87 -12.38 -10.05 -4.29
CA ASP A 87 -13.07 -10.78 -3.22
C ASP A 87 -13.09 -10.01 -1.87
N HIS A 88 -12.64 -8.75 -1.82
CA HIS A 88 -12.57 -7.90 -0.61
C HIS A 88 -11.77 -8.50 0.57
N MET A 89 -10.86 -9.44 0.31
CA MET A 89 -10.11 -10.15 1.36
C MET A 89 -8.76 -9.51 1.70
N TYR A 90 -8.39 -8.44 1.01
CA TYR A 90 -7.13 -7.73 1.25
C TYR A 90 -7.35 -6.48 2.09
N THR A 91 -6.39 -6.20 2.96
CA THR A 91 -6.20 -4.84 3.49
C THR A 91 -5.39 -4.05 2.46
N THR A 92 -5.82 -2.83 2.14
CA THR A 92 -5.18 -1.99 1.13
C THR A 92 -4.83 -0.62 1.71
N ALA A 93 -3.67 -0.07 1.35
CA ALA A 93 -3.31 1.31 1.68
C ALA A 93 -2.75 2.03 0.44
N THR A 94 -3.10 3.30 0.29
CA THR A 94 -2.56 4.18 -0.76
C THR A 94 -2.16 5.52 -0.20
N MET A 95 -1.08 6.10 -0.74
CA MET A 95 -0.59 7.41 -0.30
C MET A 95 -1.54 8.54 -0.73
N VAL A 96 -2.12 8.45 -1.92
CA VAL A 96 -3.09 9.43 -2.44
C VAL A 96 -4.40 8.73 -2.78
N ASN A 97 -5.53 9.33 -2.40
CA ASN A 97 -6.86 8.92 -2.79
C ASN A 97 -7.59 10.11 -3.44
N GLU A 98 -7.77 10.09 -4.76
CA GLU A 98 -8.35 11.25 -5.48
C GLU A 98 -9.85 11.45 -5.21
N ASP A 99 -10.56 10.44 -4.68
CA ASP A 99 -11.96 10.56 -4.27
C ASP A 99 -12.16 11.34 -2.95
N ASN A 100 -11.07 11.74 -2.26
CA ASN A 100 -11.15 12.54 -1.04
C ASN A 100 -9.87 13.40 -0.85
N PRO A 101 -9.78 14.59 -1.49
CA PRO A 101 -8.66 15.51 -1.31
C PRO A 101 -8.61 16.16 0.08
#